data_AF-A0A1G9NUJ3-F1
#
_entry.id   AF-A0A1G9NUJ3-F1
#
_cell.length_a   1.000
_cell.length_b   1.000
_cell.length_c   1.000
_cell.angle_alpha   90.00
_cell.angle_beta   90.00
_cell.angle_gamma   90.00
#
_symmetry.space_group_name_H-M   'P 1'
#
loop_
_entity.id
_entity.type
_entity.pdbx_description
1 polymer ?
#
loop_
_entity_poly.entity_id
_entity_poly.type
_entity_poly.pdbx_seq_one_letter_code
_entity_poly.pdbx_strand_id
1 'polypeptide(L)'
;MDDGHAKVKMNEVEKYIDDTRFAWIGGNEDTSVYYYRIQSPGILIEFDHQRPVATKKLYGSDVHRQHIRAVVRKPNGNDYGKDLLKQHYKEHPHNK
;
A
#
# COMPACT_ATOMS: atom_id res chain seq x y z
N MET A 1 -17.88 3.06 -7.85
CA MET A 1 -17.15 2.10 -8.69
C MET A 1 -18.21 1.33 -9.45
N ASP A 2 -18.08 1.22 -10.77
CA ASP A 2 -18.95 0.33 -11.55
C ASP A 2 -18.73 -1.13 -11.09
N ASP A 3 -19.80 -1.91 -10.96
CA ASP A 3 -19.78 -3.29 -10.45
C ASP A 3 -18.84 -4.18 -11.27
N GLY A 4 -18.66 -3.87 -12.55
CA GLY A 4 -17.70 -4.53 -13.43
C GLY A 4 -16.25 -4.39 -12.97
N HIS A 5 -15.84 -3.19 -12.52
CA HIS A 5 -14.47 -2.97 -12.03
C HIS A 5 -14.20 -3.68 -10.71
N ALA A 6 -15.17 -3.70 -9.80
CA ALA A 6 -15.07 -4.43 -8.55
C ALA A 6 -14.90 -5.94 -8.81
N LYS A 7 -15.72 -6.51 -9.71
CA LYS A 7 -15.63 -7.92 -10.08
C LYS A 7 -14.27 -8.28 -10.67
N VAL A 8 -13.74 -7.48 -11.60
CA VAL A 8 -12.39 -7.71 -12.17
C VAL A 8 -11.33 -7.68 -11.07
N LYS A 9 -11.39 -6.71 -10.15
CA LYS A 9 -10.44 -6.61 -9.04
C LYS A 9 -10.51 -7.82 -8.11
N MET A 10 -11.71 -8.29 -7.78
CA MET A 10 -11.89 -9.47 -6.93
C MET A 10 -11.35 -10.74 -7.59
N ASN A 11 -11.61 -10.95 -8.88
CA ASN A 11 -11.04 -12.09 -9.62
C ASN A 11 -9.50 -12.08 -9.60
N GLU A 12 -8.87 -10.91 -9.69
CA GLU A 12 -7.40 -10.80 -9.56
C GLU A 12 -6.90 -11.17 -8.16
N VAL A 13 -7.64 -10.81 -7.11
CA VAL A 13 -7.29 -11.17 -5.72
C VAL A 13 -7.47 -12.66 -5.49
N GLU A 14 -8.59 -13.23 -5.92
CA GLU A 14 -8.92 -14.66 -5.80
C GLU A 14 -7.85 -15.55 -6.45
N LYS A 15 -7.31 -15.13 -7.61
CA LYS A 15 -6.23 -15.84 -8.30
C LYS A 15 -4.99 -16.09 -7.44
N TYR A 16 -4.72 -15.22 -6.47
CA TYR A 16 -3.52 -15.27 -5.64
C TYR A 16 -3.83 -15.52 -4.15
N ILE A 17 -5.01 -16.05 -3.83
CA ILE A 17 -5.43 -16.22 -2.44
C ILE A 17 -4.49 -17.15 -1.67
N ASP A 18 -4.03 -18.24 -2.29
CA ASP A 18 -3.10 -19.21 -1.69
C ASP A 18 -1.68 -18.64 -1.49
N ASP A 19 -1.33 -17.61 -2.26
CA ASP A 19 -0.08 -16.86 -2.16
C ASP A 19 -0.22 -15.57 -1.33
N THR A 20 -1.33 -15.41 -0.62
CA THR A 20 -1.56 -14.27 0.26
C THR A 20 -0.96 -14.55 1.63
N ARG A 21 -0.27 -13.55 2.18
CA ARG A 21 0.37 -13.60 3.49
C ARG A 21 -0.13 -12.44 4.35
N PHE A 22 -0.33 -12.74 5.63
CA PHE A 22 -0.67 -11.76 6.64
C PHE A 22 0.52 -11.56 7.59
N ALA A 23 0.81 -10.31 7.92
CA ALA A 23 1.79 -9.93 8.92
C ALA A 23 1.18 -8.95 9.91
N TRP A 24 1.56 -9.07 11.17
CA TRP A 24 1.10 -8.24 12.27
C TRP A 24 2.26 -7.86 13.18
N ILE A 25 2.25 -6.65 13.72
CA ILE A 25 3.13 -6.22 14.81
C ILE A 25 2.40 -5.20 15.69
N GLY A 26 2.64 -5.27 17.00
CA GLY A 26 2.02 -4.38 17.99
C GLY A 26 1.03 -5.11 18.89
N GLY A 27 0.36 -4.34 19.74
CA GLY A 27 -0.57 -4.89 20.73
C GLY A 27 -1.90 -5.30 20.10
N ASN A 28 -2.58 -6.27 20.70
CA ASN A 28 -3.86 -6.85 20.27
C ASN A 28 -5.06 -6.41 21.13
N GLU A 29 -4.85 -5.48 22.06
CA GLU A 29 -5.91 -4.89 22.89
C GLU A 29 -6.61 -3.73 22.15
N ASP A 30 -7.84 -3.40 22.55
CA ASP A 30 -8.68 -2.32 21.95
C ASP A 30 -8.00 -0.94 21.87
N THR A 31 -7.01 -0.70 22.73
CA THR A 31 -6.27 0.57 22.84
C THR A 31 -4.86 0.50 22.27
N SER A 32 -4.48 -0.63 21.68
CA SER A 32 -3.13 -0.84 21.16
C SER A 32 -2.85 -0.04 19.90
N VAL A 33 -1.58 0.32 19.74
CA VAL A 33 -1.03 0.69 18.43
C VAL A 33 -0.49 -0.56 17.76
N TYR A 34 -0.77 -0.69 16.49
CA TYR A 34 -0.43 -1.87 15.68
C TYR A 34 -0.24 -1.50 14.22
N TYR A 35 0.39 -2.43 13.52
CA TYR A 35 0.56 -2.45 12.09
C TYR A 35 0.11 -3.81 11.57
N TYR A 36 -0.54 -3.82 10.42
CA TYR A 36 -0.75 -5.05 9.68
C TYR A 36 -0.51 -4.86 8.18
N ARG A 37 -0.15 -5.97 7.54
CA ARG A 37 -0.02 -6.06 6.10
C ARG A 37 -0.65 -7.33 5.58
N ILE A 38 -1.49 -7.21 4.57
CA ILE A 38 -1.94 -8.30 3.72
C ILE A 38 -1.22 -8.14 2.39
N GLN A 39 -0.49 -9.16 1.96
CA GLN A 39 0.35 -9.09 0.77
C GLN A 39 0.19 -10.35 -0.08
N SER A 40 -0.07 -10.16 -1.36
CA SER A 40 0.01 -11.17 -2.41
C SER A 40 0.69 -10.58 -3.65
N PRO A 41 1.00 -11.40 -4.69
CA PRO A 41 1.45 -10.87 -5.97
C PRO A 41 0.49 -9.87 -6.64
N GLY A 42 -0.81 -9.95 -6.33
CA GLY A 42 -1.87 -9.14 -6.95
C GLY A 42 -2.30 -7.91 -6.14
N ILE A 43 -2.08 -7.90 -4.81
CA ILE A 43 -2.49 -6.79 -3.96
C ILE A 43 -1.59 -6.66 -2.72
N LEU A 44 -1.37 -5.42 -2.28
CA LEU A 44 -0.80 -5.09 -0.99
C LEU A 44 -1.76 -4.14 -0.26
N ILE A 45 -2.16 -4.53 0.95
CA ILE A 45 -2.95 -3.70 1.87
C ILE A 45 -2.11 -3.51 3.11
N GLU A 46 -1.89 -2.26 3.50
CA GLU A 46 -1.11 -1.90 4.67
C GLU A 46 -1.90 -0.94 5.55
N PHE A 47 -1.84 -1.17 6.85
CA PHE A 47 -2.34 -0.28 7.86
C PHE A 47 -1.26 -0.04 8.91
N ASP A 48 -1.06 1.22 9.27
CA ASP A 48 -0.03 1.65 10.22
C ASP A 48 -0.52 2.78 11.12
N HIS A 49 -0.23 2.68 12.41
CA HIS A 49 -0.23 3.82 13.32
C HIS A 49 1.10 4.55 13.18
N GLN A 50 1.12 5.66 12.46
CA GLN A 50 2.39 6.31 12.14
C GLN A 50 2.70 7.45 13.12
N ARG A 51 3.98 7.57 13.48
CA ARG A 51 4.49 8.71 14.27
C ARG A 51 4.05 10.05 13.67
N PRO A 52 3.66 11.02 14.52
CA PRO A 52 3.34 12.37 14.10
C PRO A 52 4.46 13.05 13.36
N VAL A 53 4.12 13.66 12.23
CA VAL A 53 4.99 14.64 11.57
C VAL A 53 4.39 16.04 11.75
N ALA A 54 3.20 16.30 11.18
CA ALA A 54 2.54 17.60 11.27
C ALA A 54 1.92 17.89 12.65
N THR A 55 1.57 16.85 13.41
CA THR A 55 0.84 16.97 14.69
C THR A 55 1.73 16.72 15.91
N LYS A 56 3.06 16.71 15.73
CA LYS A 56 4.04 16.44 16.80
C LYS A 56 3.90 17.38 18.00
N LYS A 57 3.50 18.64 17.78
CA LYS A 57 3.25 19.62 18.85
C LYS A 57 2.04 19.25 19.73
N LEU A 58 1.08 18.48 19.21
CA LEU A 58 -0.15 18.10 19.90
C LEU A 58 -0.05 16.75 20.60
N TYR A 59 0.71 15.81 20.04
CA TYR A 59 0.72 14.41 20.48
C TYR A 59 2.11 13.84 20.77
N GLY A 60 3.17 14.66 20.73
CA GLY A 60 4.53 14.21 20.95
C GLY A 60 5.12 13.46 19.74
N SER A 61 6.18 12.68 19.99
CA SER A 61 6.92 11.95 18.94
C SER A 61 6.60 10.46 18.85
N ASP A 62 5.86 9.94 19.83
CA ASP A 62 5.55 8.52 19.93
C ASP A 62 4.45 8.12 18.96
N VAL A 63 4.40 6.83 18.63
CA VAL A 63 3.29 6.28 17.85
C VAL A 63 2.01 6.32 18.70
N HIS A 64 0.91 6.80 18.12
CA HIS A 64 -0.39 6.84 18.79
C HIS A 64 -1.54 6.67 17.79
N ARG A 65 -2.77 6.55 18.32
CA ARG A 65 -3.98 6.20 17.56
C ARG A 65 -4.63 7.31 16.73
N GLN A 66 -4.11 8.54 16.84
CA GLN A 66 -4.72 9.73 16.22
C GLN A 66 -4.16 10.02 14.81
N HIS A 67 -3.25 9.17 14.33
CA HIS A 67 -2.71 9.28 12.98
C HIS A 67 -2.50 7.87 12.41
N ILE A 68 -3.30 7.55 11.39
CA ILE A 68 -3.23 6.28 10.69
C ILE A 68 -2.84 6.50 9.24
N ARG A 69 -2.16 5.50 8.66
CA ARG A 69 -2.03 5.35 7.22
C ARG A 69 -2.67 4.04 6.82
N ALA A 70 -3.55 4.11 5.82
CA ALA A 70 -4.09 2.96 5.14
C ALA A 70 -3.70 3.08 3.66
N VAL A 71 -3.07 2.04 3.12
CA VAL A 71 -2.57 2.03 1.76
C VAL A 71 -3.04 0.75 1.07
N VAL A 72 -3.56 0.90 -0.14
CA VAL A 72 -3.84 -0.22 -1.04
C VAL A 72 -3.02 -0.01 -2.31
N ARG A 73 -2.20 -1.01 -2.66
CA ARG A 73 -1.38 -1.02 -3.88
C ARG A 73 -1.62 -2.30 -4.67
N LYS A 74 -1.39 -2.21 -5.98
CA LYS A 74 -1.28 -3.33 -6.91
C LYS A 74 0.19 -3.43 -7.33
N PRO A 75 0.98 -4.35 -6.74
CA PRO A 75 2.42 -4.36 -6.96
C PRO A 75 2.83 -4.46 -8.43
N ASN A 76 2.10 -5.27 -9.20
CA ASN A 76 2.29 -5.47 -10.65
C ASN A 76 1.29 -4.67 -11.50
N GLY A 77 0.63 -3.69 -10.91
CA GLY A 77 -0.48 -2.95 -11.50
C GLY A 77 -0.15 -1.56 -11.98
N ASN A 78 1.14 -1.21 -12.03
CA ASN A 78 1.64 0.12 -12.38
C ASN A 78 1.47 1.20 -11.28
N ASP A 79 1.31 0.79 -10.01
CA ASP A 79 1.10 1.70 -8.87
C ASP A 79 2.39 2.36 -8.32
N TYR A 80 3.56 1.91 -8.78
CA TYR A 80 4.87 2.45 -8.38
C TYR A 80 5.41 3.52 -9.34
N GLY A 81 4.58 3.96 -10.29
CA GLY A 81 4.99 4.89 -11.34
C GLY A 81 5.76 4.20 -12.47
N LYS A 82 5.99 4.95 -13.54
CA LYS A 82 6.77 4.52 -14.71
C LYS A 82 8.02 5.38 -14.83
N ASP A 83 9.12 4.77 -15.24
CA ASP A 83 10.33 5.49 -15.64
C ASP A 83 10.16 5.95 -17.10
N LEU A 84 9.37 7.02 -17.27
CA LEU A 84 9.00 7.55 -18.58
C LEU A 84 10.21 8.14 -19.33
N LEU A 85 11.19 8.68 -18.60
CA LEU A 85 12.40 9.22 -19.21
C LEU A 85 13.25 8.09 -19.80
N LYS A 86 13.48 7.01 -19.04
CA LYS A 86 14.18 5.82 -19.57
C LYS A 86 13.42 5.18 -20.72
N GLN A 87 12.09 5.13 -20.66
CA GLN A 87 11.26 4.64 -21.75
C GLN A 87 11.47 5.48 -23.02
N HIS A 88 11.43 6.79 -22.90
CA HIS A 88 11.65 7.72 -24.01
C HIS A 88 13.03 7.54 -24.67
N TYR A 89 14.10 7.39 -23.88
CA TYR A 89 15.44 7.12 -24.41
C TYR A 89 15.58 5.78 -25.14
N LYS A 90 14.75 4.79 -24.79
CA LYS A 90 14.73 3.48 -25.47
C LYS A 90 13.92 3.50 -26.76
N GLU A 91 12.80 4.22 -26.77
CA GLU A 91 11.81 4.15 -27.84
C GLU A 91 12.04 5.21 -28.92
N HIS A 92 12.78 6.27 -28.62
CA HIS A 92 12.97 7.39 -29.54
C HIS A 92 14.48 7.59 -29.79
N PRO A 93 14.90 7.80 -31.04
CA PRO A 93 16.29 8.15 -31.34
C PRO A 93 16.62 9.55 -30.82
N HIS A 94 17.73 9.65 -30.09
CA HIS A 94 18.29 10.91 -29.58
C HIS A 94 19.60 11.18 -30.28
N ASN A 95 19.53 11.76 -31.48
CA ASN A 95 20.71 12.23 -32.17
C ASN A 95 21.22 13.50 -31.46
N LYS A 96 22.55 13.63 -31.35
CA LYS A 96 23.20 14.86 -30.89
C LYS A 96 23.04 15.99 -31.89
#